data_AF-A0A349XQT3-F1
#
_entry.id   AF-A0A349XQT3-F1
#
_cell.length_a   1.000
_cell.length_b   1.000
_cell.length_c   1.000
_cell.angle_alpha   90.00
_cell.angle_beta   90.00
_cell.angle_gamma   90.00
#
_symmetry.space_group_name_H-M   'P 1'
#
loop_
_entity.id
_entity.type
_entity.pdbx_description
1 polymer ?
#
loop_
_entity_poly.entity_id
_entity_poly.type
_entity_poly.pdbx_seq_one_letter_code
_entity_poly.pdbx_strand_id
1 'polypeptide(L)'
;VTELDGWLSLGAHLPPKEKRGLILVDPPFELENEYQRLADGLNKAYRRFSTGTYCLWYPLKKGAPIKDFHERLQSFEIPKMLCAELSVRSDRLDGLSGSGLIIVNPPYTLKEELHTLLPYLKTRLAQDRFASQRAFWLRGEEKPEDG
;
A
#
# COMPACT_ATOMS: atom_id res chain seq x y z
N VAL A 1 3.21 3.45 -24.45
CA VAL A 1 2.83 2.47 -23.42
C VAL A 1 3.84 1.35 -23.51
N THR A 2 4.64 1.13 -22.47
CA THR A 2 5.71 0.11 -22.46
C THR A 2 5.13 -1.15 -21.81
N GLU A 3 4.95 -2.22 -22.59
CA GLU A 3 4.65 -3.57 -22.07
C GLU A 3 5.94 -4.22 -21.58
N LEU A 4 6.40 -3.78 -20.41
CA LEU A 4 7.37 -4.50 -19.61
C LEU A 4 6.65 -4.87 -18.33
N ASP A 5 6.79 -6.13 -17.91
CA ASP A 5 6.33 -6.64 -16.62
C ASP A 5 6.48 -5.53 -15.57
N GLY A 6 5.38 -4.98 -15.07
CA GLY A 6 5.36 -3.67 -14.38
C GLY A 6 6.36 -3.59 -13.22
N TRP A 7 6.70 -4.75 -12.67
CA TRP A 7 7.73 -5.01 -11.67
C TRP A 7 9.17 -4.70 -12.12
N LEU A 8 9.53 -5.02 -13.36
CA LEU A 8 10.84 -4.75 -13.96
C LEU A 8 10.95 -3.31 -14.45
N SER A 9 9.83 -2.71 -14.89
CA SER A 9 9.76 -1.33 -15.38
C SER A 9 10.06 -0.30 -14.28
N LEU A 10 9.67 -0.57 -13.03
CA LEU A 10 10.03 0.26 -11.86
C LEU A 10 11.54 0.45 -11.71
N GLY A 11 12.34 -0.52 -12.16
CA GLY A 11 13.80 -0.42 -12.09
C GLY A 11 14.40 0.52 -13.15
N ALA A 12 13.86 0.52 -14.37
CA ALA A 12 14.47 1.21 -15.52
C ALA A 12 14.19 2.72 -15.54
N HIS A 13 13.10 3.15 -14.92
CA HIS A 13 12.64 4.55 -14.93
C HIS A 13 12.89 5.30 -13.62
N LEU A 14 13.54 4.66 -12.63
CA LEU A 14 13.86 5.27 -11.34
C LEU A 14 15.38 5.42 -11.15
N PRO A 15 15.86 6.59 -10.66
CA PRO A 15 15.08 7.79 -10.33
C PRO A 15 14.72 8.63 -11.58
N PRO A 16 13.58 9.36 -11.57
CA PRO A 16 13.26 10.32 -12.63
C PRO A 16 14.25 11.51 -12.61
N LYS A 17 14.43 12.20 -13.75
CA LYS A 17 15.33 13.37 -13.85
C LYS A 17 14.94 14.47 -12.87
N GLU A 18 13.65 14.62 -12.64
CA GLU A 18 13.01 15.61 -11.77
C GLU A 18 13.22 15.30 -10.28
N LYS A 19 13.72 14.10 -9.93
CA LYS A 19 13.94 13.60 -8.56
C LYS A 19 12.71 13.68 -7.65
N ARG A 20 11.52 13.81 -8.24
CA ARG A 20 10.20 13.80 -7.60
C ARG A 20 9.28 12.95 -8.46
N GLY A 21 8.49 12.09 -7.83
CA GLY A 21 7.57 11.22 -8.56
C GLY A 21 6.61 10.50 -7.64
N LEU A 22 5.41 10.25 -8.16
CA LEU A 22 4.44 9.31 -7.60
C LEU A 22 4.52 8.02 -8.40
N ILE A 23 4.70 6.91 -7.70
CA ILE A 23 4.70 5.57 -8.27
C ILE A 23 3.42 4.88 -7.77
N LEU A 24 2.50 4.57 -8.69
CA LEU A 24 1.30 3.79 -8.40
C LEU A 24 1.52 2.35 -8.87
N VAL A 25 1.29 1.38 -7.98
CA VAL A 25 1.35 -0.06 -8.29
C VAL A 25 0.01 -0.69 -7.94
N ASP A 26 -0.70 -1.13 -8.97
CA ASP A 26 -2.06 -1.68 -8.88
C ASP A 26 -2.16 -2.98 -9.71
N PRO A 27 -1.65 -4.10 -9.18
CA PRO A 27 -1.69 -5.38 -9.88
C PRO A 27 -3.08 -6.04 -9.74
N PRO A 28 -3.43 -7.00 -10.60
CA PRO A 28 -4.76 -7.62 -10.59
C PRO A 28 -5.00 -8.65 -9.46
N PHE A 29 -3.95 -9.21 -8.83
CA PHE A 29 -4.06 -10.24 -7.76
C PHE A 29 -4.75 -11.55 -8.21
N GLU A 30 -4.36 -12.04 -9.39
CA GLU A 30 -4.79 -13.28 -10.06
C GLU A 30 -3.77 -14.43 -9.96
N LEU A 31 -2.51 -14.11 -9.68
CA LEU A 31 -1.39 -15.04 -9.56
C LEU A 31 -1.02 -15.29 -8.10
N GLU A 32 -0.36 -16.42 -7.86
CA GLU A 32 0.21 -16.73 -6.56
C GLU A 32 1.31 -15.72 -6.16
N ASN A 33 1.44 -15.51 -4.85
CA ASN A 33 2.51 -14.71 -4.24
C ASN A 33 2.55 -13.24 -4.68
N GLU A 34 1.48 -12.67 -5.25
CA GLU A 34 1.48 -11.26 -5.68
C GLU A 34 1.67 -10.26 -4.55
N TYR A 35 1.22 -10.55 -3.32
CA TYR A 35 1.55 -9.74 -2.14
C TYR A 35 3.05 -9.71 -1.85
N GLN A 36 3.72 -10.85 -1.98
CA GLN A 36 5.17 -10.93 -1.80
C GLN A 36 5.89 -10.18 -2.92
N ARG A 37 5.46 -10.35 -4.18
CA ARG A 37 6.01 -9.60 -5.33
C ARG A 37 5.83 -8.09 -5.16
N LEU A 38 4.68 -7.65 -4.62
CA LEU A 38 4.38 -6.26 -4.29
C LEU A 38 5.36 -5.69 -3.26
N ALA A 39 5.55 -6.41 -2.16
CA ALA A 39 6.50 -6.03 -1.14
C ALA A 39 7.95 -5.98 -1.68
N ASP A 40 8.38 -7.02 -2.41
CA ASP A 40 9.74 -7.12 -2.94
C ASP A 40 10.03 -6.06 -4.02
N GLY A 41 9.04 -5.77 -4.86
CA GLY A 41 9.07 -4.71 -5.85
C GLY A 41 9.27 -3.35 -5.21
N LEU A 42 8.54 -3.06 -4.12
CA LEU A 42 8.71 -1.84 -3.34
C LEU A 42 10.15 -1.70 -2.82
N ASN A 43 10.67 -2.75 -2.17
CA ASN A 43 12.00 -2.70 -1.58
C ASN A 43 13.07 -2.42 -2.65
N LYS A 44 12.99 -3.09 -3.80
CA LYS A 44 13.90 -2.87 -4.93
C LYS A 44 13.79 -1.45 -5.49
N ALA A 45 12.56 -0.94 -5.66
CA ALA A 45 12.32 0.39 -6.20
C ALA A 45 12.78 1.49 -5.23
N TYR A 46 12.48 1.35 -3.94
CA TYR A 46 12.85 2.30 -2.89
C TYR A 46 14.38 2.42 -2.73
N ARG A 47 15.12 1.30 -2.83
CA ARG A 47 16.59 1.33 -2.83
C ARG A 47 17.20 2.15 -3.99
N ARG A 48 16.47 2.32 -5.09
CA ARG A 48 16.89 3.14 -6.24
C ARG A 48 16.42 4.60 -6.12
N PHE A 49 15.24 4.82 -5.56
CA PHE A 49 14.62 6.15 -5.45
C PHE A 49 13.89 6.34 -4.11
N SER A 50 14.66 6.49 -3.03
CA SER A 50 14.16 6.55 -1.66
C SER A 50 13.30 7.78 -1.34
N THR A 51 13.34 8.82 -2.17
CA THR A 51 12.55 10.06 -1.98
C THR A 51 11.23 10.06 -2.77
N GLY A 52 10.95 9.01 -3.55
CA GLY A 52 9.68 8.88 -4.26
C GLY A 52 8.50 8.62 -3.33
N THR A 53 7.32 9.09 -3.71
CA THR A 53 6.06 8.65 -3.08
C THR A 53 5.60 7.39 -3.80
N TYR A 54 5.39 6.31 -3.05
CA TYR A 54 4.89 5.06 -3.59
C TYR A 54 3.48 4.82 -3.06
N CYS A 55 2.55 4.39 -3.91
CA CYS A 55 1.18 4.04 -3.56
C CYS A 55 0.91 2.63 -4.11
N LEU A 56 0.67 1.67 -3.22
CA LEU A 56 0.57 0.26 -3.56
C LEU A 56 -0.82 -0.23 -3.18
N TRP A 57 -1.64 -0.55 -4.16
CA TRP A 57 -2.97 -1.10 -3.95
C TRP A 57 -2.92 -2.60 -3.71
N TYR A 58 -3.77 -3.08 -2.81
CA TYR A 58 -4.00 -4.50 -2.60
C TYR A 58 -5.44 -4.81 -2.19
N PRO A 59 -6.00 -5.96 -2.59
CA PRO A 59 -7.37 -6.33 -2.26
C PRO A 59 -7.46 -6.88 -0.83
N LEU A 60 -8.58 -6.61 -0.18
CA LEU A 60 -9.02 -7.35 1.01
C LEU A 60 -10.04 -8.38 0.53
N LYS A 61 -9.71 -9.65 0.71
CA LYS A 61 -10.56 -10.80 0.35
C LYS A 61 -10.29 -11.95 1.30
N LYS A 62 -11.22 -12.90 1.36
CA LYS A 62 -11.07 -14.13 2.15
C LYS A 62 -9.74 -14.83 1.84
N GLY A 63 -8.99 -15.15 2.89
CA GLY A 63 -7.70 -15.84 2.77
C GLY A 63 -6.54 -14.97 2.25
N ALA A 64 -6.73 -13.65 2.05
CA ALA A 64 -5.63 -12.76 1.72
C ALA A 64 -4.61 -12.73 2.88
N PRO A 65 -3.29 -12.90 2.60
CA PRO A 65 -2.25 -12.95 3.63
C PRO A 65 -1.86 -11.54 4.10
N ILE A 66 -2.83 -10.71 4.51
CA ILE A 66 -2.62 -9.29 4.82
C ILE A 66 -1.65 -9.12 5.99
N LYS A 67 -1.73 -9.99 7.00
CA LYS A 67 -0.82 -9.98 8.14
C LYS A 67 0.62 -10.20 7.69
N ASP A 68 0.88 -11.30 6.97
CA ASP A 68 2.22 -11.65 6.47
C ASP A 68 2.77 -10.59 5.50
N PHE A 69 1.89 -10.00 4.68
CA PHE A 69 2.22 -8.88 3.81
C PHE A 69 2.69 -7.66 4.60
N HIS A 70 1.95 -7.27 5.64
CA HIS A 70 2.31 -6.16 6.53
C HIS A 70 3.62 -6.42 7.28
N GLU A 71 3.80 -7.62 7.84
CA GLU A 71 5.03 -8.02 8.53
C GLU A 71 6.25 -7.99 7.59
N ARG A 72 6.09 -8.47 6.36
CA ARG A 72 7.13 -8.39 5.33
C ARG A 72 7.51 -6.95 4.98
N LEU A 73 6.53 -6.06 4.83
CA LEU A 73 6.82 -4.65 4.56
C LEU A 73 7.57 -3.99 5.72
N GLN A 74 7.19 -4.31 6.96
CA GLN A 74 7.87 -3.81 8.15
C GLN A 74 9.31 -4.30 8.26
N SER A 75 9.63 -5.48 7.71
CA SER A 75 11.00 -6.04 7.73
C SER A 75 11.97 -5.33 6.78
N PHE A 76 11.50 -4.46 5.88
CA PHE A 76 12.39 -3.72 4.96
C PHE A 76 12.97 -2.43 5.54
N GLU A 77 12.58 -2.05 6.75
CA GLU A 77 13.08 -0.85 7.44
C GLU A 77 12.90 0.46 6.63
N ILE A 78 11.90 0.47 5.74
CA ILE A 78 11.48 1.67 5.00
C ILE A 78 10.64 2.53 5.95
N PRO A 79 11.05 3.78 6.27
CA PRO A 79 10.30 4.67 7.17
C PRO A 79 9.08 5.27 6.46
N LYS A 80 8.23 5.97 7.22
CA LYS A 80 7.10 6.77 6.68
C LYS A 80 6.19 5.94 5.77
N MET A 81 5.76 4.79 6.29
CA MET A 81 4.88 3.88 5.57
C MET A 81 3.48 3.95 6.19
N LEU A 82 2.57 4.65 5.51
CA LEU A 82 1.17 4.77 5.90
C LEU A 82 0.38 3.61 5.29
N CYS A 83 -0.42 2.93 6.11
CA CYS A 83 -1.42 1.97 5.66
C CYS A 83 -2.81 2.60 5.77
N ALA A 84 -3.59 2.52 4.70
CA ALA A 84 -4.98 2.93 4.68
C ALA A 84 -5.84 1.81 4.10
N GLU A 85 -6.83 1.34 4.84
CA GLU A 85 -7.70 0.25 4.44
C GLU A 85 -9.17 0.59 4.63
N LEU A 86 -9.99 0.09 3.72
CA LEU A 86 -11.43 0.19 3.75
C LEU A 86 -12.04 -1.16 3.38
N SER A 87 -12.77 -1.77 4.32
CA SER A 87 -13.65 -2.92 4.08
C SER A 87 -15.08 -2.43 4.01
N VAL A 88 -15.80 -2.78 2.94
CA VAL A 88 -17.21 -2.42 2.76
C VAL A 88 -18.17 -3.51 3.28
N ARG A 89 -17.64 -4.70 3.54
CA ARG A 89 -18.37 -5.84 4.10
C ARG A 89 -17.46 -6.81 4.85
N SER A 90 -18.04 -7.83 5.48
CA SER A 90 -17.27 -8.98 5.98
C SER A 90 -16.62 -9.81 4.85
N ASP A 91 -15.52 -10.47 5.16
CA ASP A 91 -14.77 -11.37 4.26
C ASP A 91 -15.32 -12.81 4.23
N ARG A 92 -16.52 -13.03 4.76
CA ARG A 92 -17.15 -14.36 4.84
C ARG A 92 -17.57 -14.88 3.47
N LEU A 93 -17.96 -13.97 2.59
CA LEU A 93 -18.31 -14.24 1.20
C LEU A 93 -17.07 -14.18 0.32
N ASP A 94 -17.07 -14.97 -0.75
CA ASP A 94 -15.99 -14.94 -1.71
C ASP A 94 -15.98 -13.62 -2.51
N GLY A 95 -14.81 -13.29 -3.05
CA GLY A 95 -14.56 -12.05 -3.76
C GLY A 95 -14.03 -10.92 -2.87
N LEU A 96 -14.02 -9.71 -3.44
CA LEU A 96 -13.48 -8.52 -2.78
C LEU A 96 -14.41 -8.08 -1.64
N SER A 97 -13.88 -7.92 -0.42
CA SER A 97 -14.58 -7.30 0.71
C SER A 97 -14.14 -5.85 0.93
N GLY A 98 -13.01 -5.45 0.37
CA GLY A 98 -12.44 -4.11 0.46
C GLY A 98 -11.09 -4.00 -0.22
N SER A 99 -10.35 -2.94 0.07
CA SER A 99 -8.96 -2.80 -0.39
C SER A 99 -8.13 -2.01 0.61
N GLY A 100 -6.81 -2.07 0.42
CA GLY A 100 -5.84 -1.27 1.12
C GLY A 100 -4.88 -0.56 0.18
N LEU A 101 -4.27 0.49 0.72
CA LEU A 101 -3.15 1.22 0.14
C LEU A 101 -2.00 1.23 1.14
N ILE A 102 -0.82 0.80 0.70
CA ILE A 102 0.44 1.13 1.36
C ILE A 102 1.02 2.36 0.67
N ILE A 103 1.29 3.41 1.44
CA ILE A 103 1.80 4.68 0.93
C ILE A 103 3.13 4.98 1.62
N VAL A 104 4.22 4.97 0.87
CA VAL A 104 5.57 5.33 1.34
C VAL A 104 5.85 6.79 0.99
N ASN A 105 6.45 7.53 1.93
CA ASN A 105 6.65 8.97 1.82
C ASN A 105 5.35 9.71 1.45
N PRO A 106 4.25 9.52 2.21
CA PRO A 106 3.01 10.22 1.94
C PRO A 106 3.19 11.74 2.10
N PRO A 107 2.41 12.56 1.38
CA PRO A 107 2.23 13.97 1.72
C PRO A 107 1.80 14.13 3.18
N TYR A 108 2.32 15.14 3.88
CA TYR A 108 2.17 15.27 5.34
C TYR A 108 0.70 15.40 5.79
N THR A 109 -0.19 15.99 4.99
CA THR A 109 -1.62 16.14 5.30
C THR A 109 -2.42 14.85 5.09
N LEU A 110 -1.90 13.89 4.31
CA LEU A 110 -2.69 12.78 3.80
C LEU A 110 -3.27 11.90 4.91
N LYS A 111 -2.50 11.69 5.99
CA LYS A 111 -3.00 10.92 7.13
C LYS A 111 -4.21 11.58 7.78
N GLU A 112 -4.17 12.90 8.01
CA GLU A 112 -5.27 13.65 8.62
C GLU A 112 -6.50 13.71 7.70
N GLU A 113 -6.27 13.91 6.40
CA GLU A 113 -7.31 13.85 5.38
C GLU A 113 -8.00 12.48 5.38
N LEU A 114 -7.23 11.38 5.43
CA LEU A 114 -7.78 10.03 5.51
C LEU A 114 -8.56 9.77 6.81
N HIS A 115 -8.12 10.32 7.95
CA HIS A 115 -8.89 10.23 9.21
C HIS A 115 -10.26 10.91 9.10
N THR A 116 -10.36 11.95 8.27
CA THR A 116 -11.62 12.65 7.99
C THR A 116 -12.47 11.88 6.97
N LEU A 117 -11.85 11.41 5.88
CA LEU A 117 -12.55 10.84 4.73
C LEU A 117 -12.99 9.38 4.94
N LEU A 118 -12.14 8.54 5.53
CA LEU A 118 -12.42 7.10 5.64
C LEU A 118 -13.70 6.78 6.45
N PRO A 119 -14.02 7.46 7.57
CA PRO A 119 -15.29 7.24 8.27
C PRO A 119 -16.51 7.57 7.41
N TYR A 120 -16.44 8.66 6.62
CA TYR A 120 -17.49 9.03 5.69
C TYR A 120 -17.65 7.99 4.58
N LEU A 121 -16.54 7.59 3.94
CA LEU A 121 -16.52 6.58 2.88
C LEU A 121 -17.04 5.23 3.38
N LYS A 122 -16.59 4.76 4.55
CA LYS A 122 -17.10 3.54 5.20
C LYS A 122 -18.61 3.59 5.37
N THR A 123 -19.14 4.71 5.84
CA THR A 123 -20.59 4.85 6.08
C THR A 123 -21.39 4.81 4.77
N ARG A 124 -20.88 5.47 3.72
CA ARG A 124 -21.56 5.55 2.42
C ARG A 124 -21.46 4.27 1.59
N LEU A 125 -20.36 3.54 1.71
CA LEU A 125 -20.06 2.37 0.89
C LEU A 125 -20.35 1.05 1.59
N ALA A 126 -20.75 1.07 2.87
CA ALA A 126 -21.08 -0.12 3.64
C ALA A 126 -22.17 -0.96 2.94
N GLN A 127 -21.86 -2.23 2.71
CA GLN A 127 -22.80 -3.24 2.21
C GLN A 127 -23.32 -4.14 3.34
N ASP A 128 -22.63 -4.17 4.48
CA ASP A 128 -23.10 -4.81 5.70
C ASP A 128 -22.63 -4.06 6.96
N ARG A 129 -23.07 -4.54 8.13
CA ARG A 129 -22.70 -3.96 9.44
C ARG A 129 -21.24 -4.16 9.86
N PHE A 130 -20.48 -4.96 9.12
CA PHE A 130 -19.07 -5.29 9.38
C PHE A 130 -18.11 -4.44 8.54
N ALA A 131 -18.61 -3.48 7.76
CA ALA A 131 -17.79 -2.47 7.11
C ALA A 131 -16.87 -1.77 8.13
N SER A 132 -15.60 -1.61 7.77
CA SER A 132 -14.55 -1.10 8.66
C SER A 132 -13.56 -0.25 7.87
N GLN A 133 -12.83 0.60 8.59
CA GLN A 133 -11.77 1.40 8.00
C GLN A 133 -10.63 1.53 9.00
N ARG A 134 -9.40 1.70 8.51
CA ARG A 134 -8.26 2.08 9.34
C ARG A 134 -7.25 2.87 8.53
N ALA A 135 -6.62 3.85 9.17
CA ALA A 135 -5.44 4.52 8.67
C ALA A 135 -4.39 4.60 9.79
N PHE A 136 -3.23 3.97 9.60
CA PHE A 136 -2.20 3.87 10.63
C PHE A 136 -0.80 3.80 10.02
N TRP A 137 0.20 4.23 10.78
CA TRP A 137 1.59 4.06 10.39
C TRP A 137 1.97 2.60 10.53
N LEU A 138 2.27 1.94 9.41
CA LEU A 138 2.84 0.60 9.39
C LEU A 138 4.32 0.64 9.83
N ARG A 139 5.02 1.74 9.48
CA ARG A 139 6.29 2.18 10.07
C ARG A 139 6.23 3.69 10.32
N GLY A 140 6.74 4.12 11.47
CA GLY A 140 6.69 5.50 11.94
C GLY A 140 7.50 6.49 11.09
N GLU A 141 7.38 7.77 11.43
CA GLU A 141 8.04 8.86 10.71
C GLU A 141 9.55 8.95 10.96
N GLU A 142 10.01 8.40 12.09
CA GLU A 142 11.40 8.39 12.52
C GLU A 142 12.09 7.07 12.08
N LYS A 143 13.32 7.18 11.58
CA LYS A 143 14.26 6.04 11.62
C LYS A 143 14.55 5.77 13.11
N PRO A 144 14.74 4.52 13.55
CA PRO A 144 15.39 4.29 14.83
C PRO A 144 16.71 5.08 14.81
N GLU A 145 16.93 5.95 15.79
CA GLU A 145 18.23 6.58 15.95
C GLU A 145 19.25 5.44 16.12
N ASP A 146 20.28 5.43 15.28
CA ASP A 146 21.41 4.52 15.42
C ASP A 146 22.00 4.77 16.83
N GLY A 147 21.81 3.80 17.73
CA GLY A 147 22.41 3.79 19.07
C GLY A 147 23.86 3.37 19.05
#